data_AF-A0A7V8X5L1-F1
#
_entry.id   AF-A0A7V8X5L1-F1
#
_cell.length_a   1.000
_cell.length_b   1.000
_cell.length_c   1.000
_cell.angle_alpha   90.00
_cell.angle_beta   90.00
_cell.angle_gamma   90.00
#
_symmetry.space_group_name_H-M   'P 1'
#
loop_
_entity.id
_entity.type
_entity.pdbx_description
1 polymer ?
#
loop_
_entity_poly.entity_id
_entity_poly.type
_entity_poly.pdbx_seq_one_letter_code
_entity_poly.pdbx_strand_id
1 'polypeptide(L)'
;MVWRRIFHRDSEPENPQDSASSQDDEHASHSAQPSANPPASGEGQSARSIPLHLRQALSQSRRGSAMDDPEARLATLRQRRTAALHDVEQGEQAQADDNPWRERAELLTESLETVESDRAATLQADREPYHPVEPAPIRDLRVDLDNDIATVTFAIGDERFRWEEPRDWAERGHQVIRSDLVRISGSSEPLLPADVPEQLRDPLRAHLALSLFVLATDLRDRALNEDALPADLTLADLARPCPACGGWTDILGRCQACARRNARIQQLDLERNRLLSKRAEELEEEHRMAERLPIARRRLADIDTEIATLERAAT
;
A
#
# COMPACT_ATOMS: atom_id res chain seq x y z
N MET A 1 -15.58 21.60 8.31
CA MET A 1 -16.28 20.39 7.81
C MET A 1 -16.45 20.48 6.29
N VAL A 2 -15.36 20.24 5.57
CA VAL A 2 -15.26 20.10 4.11
C VAL A 2 -14.14 19.07 3.92
N TRP A 3 -14.15 18.26 2.86
CA TRP A 3 -13.37 17.01 2.64
C TRP A 3 -14.11 15.71 2.97
N ARG A 4 -15.33 15.58 2.44
CA ARG A 4 -15.92 14.27 2.03
C ARG A 4 -16.48 14.43 0.62
N ARG A 5 -15.63 14.40 -0.42
CA ARG A 5 -16.09 14.32 -1.81
C ARG A 5 -14.98 14.08 -2.85
N ILE A 6 -14.18 13.02 -2.75
CA ILE A 6 -13.36 12.57 -3.91
C ILE A 6 -13.39 11.04 -4.16
N PHE A 7 -13.87 10.19 -3.24
CA PHE A 7 -13.81 8.72 -3.48
C PHE A 7 -15.11 7.96 -3.16
N HIS A 8 -16.24 8.40 -3.72
CA HIS A 8 -17.40 7.53 -3.94
C HIS A 8 -17.72 7.51 -5.43
N ARG A 9 -17.34 6.42 -6.08
CA ARG A 9 -17.93 6.01 -7.36
C ARG A 9 -19.04 5.03 -6.97
N ASP A 10 -20.25 5.57 -6.93
CA ASP A 10 -21.46 4.81 -6.65
C ASP A 10 -21.72 3.80 -7.77
N SER A 11 -22.09 2.62 -7.30
CA SER A 11 -22.77 1.53 -7.96
C SER A 11 -24.15 1.99 -8.46
N GLU A 12 -24.54 1.62 -9.67
CA GLU A 12 -25.93 1.55 -10.16
C GLU A 12 -25.99 0.54 -11.33
N PRO A 13 -27.15 -0.05 -11.66
CA PRO A 13 -27.83 -1.09 -10.88
C PRO A 13 -28.09 -2.36 -11.72
N GLU A 14 -28.52 -3.43 -11.04
CA GLU A 14 -29.08 -4.64 -11.64
C GLU A 14 -30.35 -4.36 -12.47
N ASN A 15 -30.56 -5.13 -13.54
CA ASN A 15 -31.90 -5.43 -14.02
C ASN A 15 -31.98 -6.91 -14.49
N PRO A 16 -33.06 -7.66 -14.19
CA PRO A 16 -33.10 -9.12 -14.24
C PRO A 16 -33.86 -9.69 -15.45
N GLN A 17 -33.91 -11.04 -15.53
CA GLN A 17 -34.64 -11.94 -16.45
C GLN A 17 -33.87 -12.23 -17.76
N ASP A 18 -33.61 -13.47 -18.19
CA ASP A 18 -34.35 -14.73 -18.02
C ASP A 18 -33.43 -15.97 -18.11
N SER A 19 -33.59 -16.85 -17.12
CA SER A 19 -33.98 -18.27 -17.23
C SER A 19 -33.21 -19.30 -18.09
N ALA A 20 -32.81 -20.38 -17.39
CA ALA A 20 -32.74 -21.80 -17.80
C ALA A 20 -31.54 -22.22 -18.69
N SER A 21 -30.84 -23.35 -18.50
CA SER A 21 -31.03 -24.56 -17.69
C SER A 21 -29.82 -25.49 -17.90
N SER A 22 -29.61 -26.42 -16.96
CA SER A 22 -28.97 -27.76 -17.11
C SER A 22 -27.44 -27.80 -17.11
N GLN A 23 -26.82 -28.26 -16.02
CA GLN A 23 -26.61 -29.67 -15.61
C GLN A 23 -25.47 -30.39 -16.38
N ASP A 24 -24.55 -30.89 -15.54
CA ASP A 24 -23.81 -32.15 -15.63
C ASP A 24 -22.33 -32.16 -16.09
N ASP A 25 -21.54 -32.70 -15.15
CA ASP A 25 -20.49 -33.71 -15.27
C ASP A 25 -19.06 -33.38 -15.75
N GLU A 26 -18.17 -33.42 -14.74
CA GLU A 26 -17.03 -34.35 -14.60
C GLU A 26 -15.85 -34.36 -15.58
N HIS A 27 -14.67 -34.42 -14.93
CA HIS A 27 -13.42 -35.10 -15.30
C HIS A 27 -12.45 -34.51 -16.35
N ALA A 28 -11.33 -34.00 -15.80
CA ALA A 28 -9.97 -34.53 -15.91
C ALA A 28 -9.26 -34.68 -17.29
N SER A 29 -8.02 -34.15 -17.29
CA SER A 29 -6.79 -34.74 -17.86
C SER A 29 -6.48 -34.67 -19.37
N HIS A 30 -5.30 -34.08 -19.64
CA HIS A 30 -4.27 -34.47 -20.62
C HIS A 30 -4.65 -34.97 -22.03
N SER A 31 -4.17 -34.27 -23.07
CA SER A 31 -3.20 -34.76 -24.09
C SER A 31 -3.45 -34.25 -25.52
N ALA A 32 -2.33 -34.06 -26.22
CA ALA A 32 -2.12 -34.31 -27.66
C ALA A 32 -2.86 -33.45 -28.70
N GLN A 33 -2.12 -32.53 -29.33
CA GLN A 33 -2.44 -32.06 -30.68
C GLN A 33 -1.86 -33.01 -31.74
N PRO A 34 -2.64 -33.38 -32.77
CA PRO A 34 -2.18 -34.20 -33.88
C PRO A 34 -1.66 -33.36 -35.07
N SER A 35 -0.80 -34.05 -35.81
CA SER A 35 -0.17 -33.74 -37.09
C SER A 35 -1.16 -33.48 -38.24
N ALA A 36 -0.80 -32.61 -39.18
CA ALA A 36 -0.99 -32.84 -40.62
C ALA A 36 -0.21 -31.81 -41.48
N ASN A 37 0.83 -32.28 -42.16
CA ASN A 37 1.40 -31.62 -43.34
C ASN A 37 0.43 -31.72 -44.54
N PRO A 38 0.53 -30.79 -45.49
CA PRO A 38 0.55 -31.18 -46.91
C PRO A 38 1.75 -30.57 -47.68
N PRO A 39 2.01 -31.04 -48.93
CA PRO A 39 3.36 -31.20 -49.46
C PRO A 39 3.85 -30.06 -50.36
N ALA A 40 5.16 -30.12 -50.62
CA ALA A 40 5.92 -29.24 -51.50
C ALA A 40 5.85 -29.64 -52.98
N SER A 41 5.75 -28.61 -53.84
CA SER A 41 6.24 -28.47 -55.22
C SER A 41 6.28 -26.95 -55.45
N GLY A 42 7.29 -26.26 -55.98
CA GLY A 42 8.42 -26.61 -56.83
C GLY A 42 8.66 -25.38 -57.71
N GLU A 43 9.76 -24.68 -57.44
CA GLU A 43 10.53 -23.81 -58.36
C GLU A 43 9.97 -22.42 -58.76
N GLY A 44 10.69 -21.38 -58.32
CA GLY A 44 10.50 -20.01 -58.79
C GLY A 44 11.35 -18.96 -58.07
N GLN A 45 12.66 -18.94 -58.34
CA GLN A 45 13.60 -17.84 -58.10
C GLN A 45 13.95 -17.49 -56.64
N SER A 46 15.13 -17.96 -56.22
CA SER A 46 15.85 -17.51 -55.03
C SER A 46 16.11 -16.01 -55.05
N ALA A 47 15.33 -15.24 -54.29
CA ALA A 47 15.79 -13.97 -53.77
C ALA A 47 16.90 -14.30 -52.75
N ARG A 48 18.17 -14.14 -53.15
CA ARG A 48 19.33 -14.24 -52.26
C ARG A 48 19.05 -13.41 -51.01
N SER A 49 18.85 -14.07 -49.87
CA SER A 49 18.68 -13.39 -48.59
C SER A 49 19.97 -12.68 -48.25
N ILE A 50 19.96 -11.36 -48.34
CA ILE A 50 21.10 -10.52 -48.01
C ILE A 50 21.43 -10.78 -46.52
N PRO A 51 22.68 -11.16 -46.19
CA PRO A 51 23.11 -11.37 -44.80
C PRO A 51 22.81 -10.17 -43.91
N LEU A 52 22.41 -10.41 -42.65
CA LEU A 52 21.97 -9.38 -41.70
C LEU A 52 22.96 -8.20 -41.54
N HIS A 53 24.27 -8.46 -41.59
CA HIS A 53 25.31 -7.44 -41.51
C HIS A 53 25.40 -6.57 -42.78
N LEU A 54 25.12 -7.14 -43.96
CA LEU A 54 25.03 -6.40 -45.22
C LEU A 54 23.73 -5.57 -45.31
N ARG A 55 22.64 -6.05 -44.71
CA ARG A 55 21.41 -5.25 -44.53
C ARG A 55 21.63 -4.06 -43.59
N GLN A 56 22.41 -4.22 -42.52
CA GLN A 56 22.81 -3.12 -41.64
C GLN A 56 23.75 -2.13 -42.34
N ALA A 57 24.71 -2.60 -43.15
CA ALA A 57 25.59 -1.73 -43.93
C ALA A 57 24.84 -0.92 -45.00
N LEU A 58 23.85 -1.53 -45.67
CA LEU A 58 23.01 -0.85 -46.67
C LEU A 58 21.99 0.10 -46.02
N SER A 59 21.49 -0.19 -44.82
CA SER A 59 20.64 0.76 -44.08
C SER A 59 21.45 1.91 -43.48
N GLN A 60 22.71 1.67 -43.10
CA GLN A 60 23.66 2.70 -42.71
C GLN A 60 24.08 3.58 -43.91
N SER A 61 24.33 3.00 -45.10
CA SER A 61 24.65 3.80 -46.29
C SER A 61 23.44 4.57 -46.84
N ARG A 62 22.21 4.02 -46.74
CA ARG A 62 20.97 4.76 -47.03
C ARG A 62 20.69 5.88 -46.02
N ARG A 63 21.02 5.69 -44.74
CA ARG A 63 20.99 6.77 -43.74
C ARG A 63 22.04 7.85 -44.01
N GLY A 64 23.22 7.47 -44.52
CA GLY A 64 24.25 8.41 -44.98
C GLY A 64 23.79 9.23 -46.19
N SER A 65 23.15 8.59 -47.18
CA SER A 65 22.69 9.27 -48.40
C SER A 65 21.41 10.09 -48.20
N ALA A 66 20.55 9.76 -47.22
CA ALA A 66 19.40 10.59 -46.84
C ALA A 66 19.80 11.85 -46.04
N MET A 67 21.03 11.92 -45.51
CA MET A 67 21.59 13.13 -44.91
C MET A 67 22.21 14.09 -45.95
N ASP A 68 22.40 13.64 -47.19
CA ASP A 68 22.86 14.45 -48.31
C ASP A 68 21.71 15.12 -49.08
N ASP A 69 20.45 14.78 -48.77
CA ASP A 69 19.30 15.51 -49.28
C ASP A 69 19.09 16.80 -48.46
N PRO A 70 19.29 17.98 -49.06
CA PRO A 70 19.17 19.26 -48.36
C PRO A 70 17.75 19.47 -47.79
N GLU A 71 16.71 18.93 -48.41
CA GLU A 71 15.32 19.08 -47.94
C GLU A 71 15.06 18.24 -46.67
N ALA A 72 15.50 16.98 -46.66
CA ALA A 72 15.39 16.11 -45.48
C ALA A 72 16.21 16.64 -44.29
N ARG A 73 17.39 17.20 -44.56
CA ARG A 73 18.23 17.84 -43.54
C ARG A 73 17.55 19.09 -42.98
N LEU A 74 16.96 19.94 -43.84
CA LEU A 74 16.23 21.13 -43.43
C LEU A 74 15.00 20.79 -42.58
N ALA A 75 14.23 19.77 -42.96
CA ALA A 75 13.10 19.28 -42.17
C ALA A 75 13.53 18.80 -40.76
N THR A 76 14.64 18.07 -40.67
CA THR A 76 15.21 17.60 -39.40
C THR A 76 15.64 18.79 -38.52
N LEU A 77 16.29 19.80 -39.08
CA LEU A 77 16.68 21.01 -38.36
C LEU A 77 15.47 21.80 -37.87
N ARG A 78 14.41 21.92 -38.66
CA ARG A 78 13.16 22.56 -38.25
C ARG A 78 12.48 21.83 -37.09
N GLN A 79 12.48 20.49 -37.10
CA GLN A 79 11.98 19.71 -35.95
C GLN A 79 12.81 19.96 -34.69
N ARG A 80 14.14 19.95 -34.82
CA ARG A 80 15.06 20.25 -33.71
C ARG A 80 14.89 21.68 -33.19
N ARG A 81 14.61 22.64 -34.06
CA ARG A 81 14.30 24.03 -33.71
C ARG A 81 13.04 24.10 -32.84
N THR A 82 11.96 23.41 -33.21
CA THR A 82 10.74 23.35 -32.40
C THR A 82 11.01 22.79 -31.00
N ALA A 83 11.78 21.70 -30.91
CA ALA A 83 12.18 21.14 -29.61
C ALA A 83 13.03 22.13 -28.79
N ALA A 84 13.99 22.83 -29.42
CA ALA A 84 14.81 23.83 -28.75
C ALA A 84 14.00 25.05 -28.27
N LEU A 85 12.99 25.48 -29.04
CA LEU A 85 12.05 26.52 -28.63
C LEU A 85 11.24 26.12 -27.41
N HIS A 86 10.73 24.88 -27.38
CA HIS A 86 10.03 24.36 -26.22
C HIS A 86 10.94 24.32 -24.97
N ASP A 87 12.20 23.88 -25.12
CA ASP A 87 13.17 23.92 -24.01
C ASP A 87 13.45 25.35 -23.51
N VAL A 88 13.49 26.35 -24.41
CA VAL A 88 13.63 27.77 -24.04
C VAL A 88 12.39 28.25 -23.29
N GLU A 89 11.19 27.95 -23.80
CA GLU A 89 9.91 28.32 -23.17
C GLU A 89 9.80 27.74 -21.75
N GLN A 90 10.12 26.45 -21.57
CA GLN A 90 10.14 25.81 -20.25
C GLN A 90 11.15 26.45 -19.30
N GLY A 91 12.35 26.77 -19.80
CA GLY A 91 13.37 27.45 -18.99
C GLY A 91 13.00 28.88 -18.60
N GLU A 92 12.32 29.61 -19.49
CA GLU A 92 11.79 30.96 -19.21
C GLU A 92 10.65 30.90 -18.20
N GLN A 93 9.74 29.93 -18.36
CA GLN A 93 8.66 29.69 -17.42
C GLN A 93 9.21 29.36 -16.02
N ALA A 94 10.26 28.54 -15.92
CA ALA A 94 10.90 28.21 -14.64
C ALA A 94 11.60 29.41 -13.98
N GLN A 95 11.96 30.45 -14.74
CA GLN A 95 12.52 31.70 -14.18
C GLN A 95 11.46 32.74 -13.82
N ALA A 96 10.21 32.55 -14.26
CA ALA A 96 9.12 33.44 -13.89
C ALA A 96 8.84 33.36 -12.38
N ASP A 97 8.44 34.49 -11.79
CA ASP A 97 8.14 34.55 -10.37
C ASP A 97 6.90 33.71 -10.02
N ASP A 98 5.92 33.70 -10.91
CA ASP A 98 4.69 32.91 -10.85
C ASP A 98 4.78 31.78 -11.88
N ASN A 99 5.22 30.61 -11.42
CA ASN A 99 5.51 29.46 -12.27
C ASN A 99 4.88 28.18 -11.71
N PRO A 100 4.59 27.19 -12.56
CA PRO A 100 3.79 26.04 -12.15
C PRO A 100 4.52 25.11 -11.16
N TRP A 101 5.85 25.13 -11.10
CA TRP A 101 6.60 24.37 -10.09
C TRP A 101 6.47 25.00 -8.70
N ARG A 102 6.56 26.34 -8.62
CA ARG A 102 6.32 27.10 -7.39
C ARG A 102 4.90 26.93 -6.89
N GLU A 103 3.89 27.09 -7.76
CA GLU A 103 2.49 26.85 -7.41
C GLU A 103 2.29 25.43 -6.81
N ARG A 104 2.86 24.40 -7.44
CA ARG A 104 2.81 23.03 -6.90
C ARG A 104 3.54 22.90 -5.57
N ALA A 105 4.71 23.51 -5.42
CA ALA A 105 5.49 23.51 -4.18
C ALA A 105 4.76 24.23 -3.03
N GLU A 106 4.00 25.28 -3.34
CA GLU A 106 3.12 25.99 -2.40
C GLU A 106 1.95 25.11 -1.96
N LEU A 107 1.25 24.46 -2.88
CA LEU A 107 0.18 23.49 -2.55
C LEU A 107 0.69 22.33 -1.66
N LEU A 108 1.91 21.86 -1.92
CA LEU A 108 2.56 20.86 -1.07
C LEU A 108 2.90 21.42 0.32
N THR A 109 3.23 22.70 0.43
CA THR A 109 3.49 23.39 1.70
C THR A 109 2.21 23.51 2.53
N GLU A 110 1.08 23.92 1.92
CA GLU A 110 -0.23 23.94 2.60
C GLU A 110 -0.64 22.53 3.10
N SER A 111 -0.37 21.51 2.28
CA SER A 111 -0.61 20.11 2.66
C SER A 111 0.25 19.68 3.85
N LEU A 112 1.52 20.10 3.88
CA LEU A 112 2.44 19.85 4.99
C LEU A 112 1.93 20.50 6.29
N GLU A 113 1.48 21.75 6.24
CA GLU A 113 0.92 22.44 7.41
C GLU A 113 -0.28 21.68 8.00
N THR A 114 -1.15 21.13 7.14
CA THR A 114 -2.28 20.30 7.58
C THR A 114 -1.81 19.03 8.30
N VAL A 115 -0.82 18.31 7.73
CA VAL A 115 -0.26 17.10 8.34
C VAL A 115 0.43 17.41 9.68
N GLU A 116 1.13 18.54 9.78
CA GLU A 116 1.80 18.97 11.01
C GLU A 116 0.79 19.34 12.10
N SER A 117 -0.30 20.04 11.74
CA SER A 117 -1.41 20.32 12.64
C SER A 117 -2.07 19.04 13.17
N ASP A 118 -2.37 18.09 12.29
CA ASP A 118 -2.93 16.78 12.66
C ASP A 118 -2.01 16.01 13.61
N ARG A 119 -0.69 16.08 13.35
CA ARG A 119 0.32 15.44 14.19
C ARG A 119 0.38 16.09 15.57
N ALA A 120 0.37 17.42 15.63
CA ALA A 120 0.36 18.16 16.89
C ALA A 120 -0.92 17.85 17.70
N ALA A 121 -2.08 17.84 17.06
CA ALA A 121 -3.35 17.48 17.67
C ALA A 121 -3.32 16.04 18.22
N THR A 122 -2.76 15.09 17.46
CA THR A 122 -2.62 13.69 17.90
C THR A 122 -1.71 13.58 19.12
N LEU A 123 -0.62 14.34 19.19
CA LEU A 123 0.29 14.35 20.35
C LEU A 123 -0.38 14.96 21.59
N GLN A 124 -1.20 15.99 21.41
CA GLN A 124 -1.82 16.75 22.50
C GLN A 124 -3.20 16.24 22.93
N ALA A 125 -3.80 15.28 22.21
CA ALA A 125 -5.15 14.80 22.53
C ALA A 125 -5.32 14.40 24.00
N ASP A 126 -6.52 14.62 24.51
CA ASP A 126 -6.86 14.39 25.91
C ASP A 126 -6.66 12.93 26.33
N ARG A 127 -6.70 12.73 27.65
CA ARG A 127 -6.74 11.39 28.21
C ARG A 127 -8.03 10.68 27.78
N GLU A 128 -7.89 9.41 27.44
CA GLU A 128 -9.02 8.55 27.11
C GLU A 128 -9.93 8.41 28.33
N PRO A 129 -11.26 8.43 28.13
CA PRO A 129 -12.19 8.17 29.20
C PRO A 129 -12.02 6.73 29.71
N TYR A 130 -12.03 6.58 31.03
CA TYR A 130 -11.81 5.31 31.73
C TYR A 130 -13.03 4.94 32.55
N HIS A 131 -13.36 3.65 32.55
CA HIS A 131 -14.30 3.06 33.50
C HIS A 131 -13.64 1.86 34.18
N PRO A 132 -13.64 1.78 35.52
CA PRO A 132 -13.10 0.63 36.23
C PRO A 132 -13.94 -0.62 35.96
N VAL A 133 -13.30 -1.78 36.08
CA VAL A 133 -13.97 -3.09 36.03
C VAL A 133 -13.84 -3.75 37.38
N GLU A 134 -14.89 -4.41 37.85
CA GLU A 134 -14.87 -5.10 39.15
C GLU A 134 -13.86 -6.26 39.14
N PRO A 135 -13.15 -6.51 40.26
CA PRO A 135 -12.14 -7.57 40.36
C PRO A 135 -12.79 -8.95 40.53
N ALA A 136 -13.48 -9.43 39.49
CA ALA A 136 -13.99 -10.79 39.45
C ALA A 136 -12.84 -11.79 39.25
N PRO A 137 -12.70 -12.84 40.10
CA PRO A 137 -11.58 -13.77 39.99
C PRO A 137 -11.69 -14.61 38.71
N ILE A 138 -10.55 -14.81 38.04
CA ILE A 138 -10.41 -15.74 36.92
C ILE A 138 -10.06 -17.10 37.49
N ARG A 139 -10.94 -18.09 37.26
CA ARG A 139 -10.86 -19.43 37.84
C ARG A 139 -10.69 -20.50 36.77
N ASP A 140 -10.38 -21.71 37.23
CA ASP A 140 -10.32 -22.92 36.41
C ASP A 140 -9.41 -22.78 35.18
N LEU A 141 -8.29 -22.06 35.34
CA LEU A 141 -7.27 -21.90 34.31
C LEU A 141 -6.73 -23.28 33.92
N ARG A 142 -6.97 -23.69 32.67
CA ARG A 142 -6.49 -24.96 32.14
C ARG A 142 -6.03 -24.79 30.70
N VAL A 143 -4.87 -25.34 30.40
CA VAL A 143 -4.33 -25.47 29.05
C VAL A 143 -4.09 -26.95 28.79
N ASP A 144 -4.66 -27.46 27.71
CA ASP A 144 -4.46 -28.82 27.24
C ASP A 144 -3.69 -28.76 25.91
N LEU A 145 -2.66 -29.59 25.79
CA LEU A 145 -1.79 -29.65 24.61
C LEU A 145 -1.88 -31.06 24.03
N ASP A 146 -2.63 -31.21 22.94
CA ASP A 146 -2.77 -32.48 22.20
C ASP A 146 -1.99 -32.38 20.89
N ASN A 147 -0.88 -33.11 20.76
CA ASN A 147 0.00 -33.04 19.57
C ASN A 147 0.40 -31.60 19.19
N ASP A 148 0.82 -30.81 20.18
CA ASP A 148 1.16 -29.39 20.07
C ASP A 148 -0.01 -28.44 19.74
N ILE A 149 -1.24 -28.95 19.69
CA ILE A 149 -2.45 -28.15 19.46
C ILE A 149 -3.03 -27.74 20.81
N ALA A 150 -3.10 -26.42 21.05
CA ALA A 150 -3.53 -25.89 22.34
C ALA A 150 -5.05 -25.70 22.43
N THR A 151 -5.62 -26.15 23.55
CA THR A 151 -6.95 -25.75 24.04
C THR A 151 -6.81 -25.01 25.35
N VAL A 152 -7.30 -23.77 25.41
CA VAL A 152 -7.24 -22.91 26.61
C VAL A 152 -8.65 -22.67 27.13
N THR A 153 -8.86 -22.94 28.42
CA THR A 153 -10.14 -22.73 29.10
C THR A 153 -9.97 -22.02 30.42
N PHE A 154 -10.93 -21.15 30.74
CA PHE A 154 -11.04 -20.50 32.06
C PHE A 154 -12.45 -19.93 32.28
N ALA A 155 -12.74 -19.51 33.52
CA ALA A 155 -14.04 -18.94 33.90
C ALA A 155 -13.88 -17.58 34.61
N ILE A 156 -14.85 -16.68 34.38
CA ILE A 156 -14.96 -15.38 35.06
C ILE A 156 -16.43 -15.18 35.46
N GLY A 157 -16.71 -15.16 36.76
CA GLY A 157 -18.10 -15.21 37.24
C GLY A 157 -18.80 -16.48 36.73
N ASP A 158 -19.95 -16.31 36.07
CA ASP A 158 -20.72 -17.40 35.48
C ASP A 158 -20.31 -17.72 34.02
N GLU A 159 -19.45 -16.88 33.42
CA GLU A 159 -19.05 -17.03 32.02
C GLU A 159 -17.85 -17.96 31.88
N ARG A 160 -17.95 -18.92 30.95
CA ARG A 160 -16.87 -19.87 30.63
C ARG A 160 -16.35 -19.64 29.24
N PHE A 161 -15.04 -19.47 29.16
CA PHE A 161 -14.37 -19.23 27.90
C PHE A 161 -13.55 -20.44 27.45
N ARG A 162 -13.52 -20.64 26.13
CA ARG A 162 -12.73 -21.68 25.47
C ARG A 162 -12.13 -21.12 24.19
N TRP A 163 -10.81 -21.25 24.06
CA TRP A 163 -10.07 -20.99 22.83
C TRP A 163 -9.37 -22.25 22.37
N GLU A 164 -9.29 -22.42 21.06
CA GLU A 164 -8.64 -23.55 20.44
C GLU A 164 -7.74 -23.08 19.30
N GLU A 165 -6.61 -23.74 19.15
CA GLU A 165 -5.79 -23.62 17.96
C GLU A 165 -6.43 -24.43 16.82
N PRO A 166 -6.71 -23.82 15.65
CA PRO A 166 -7.26 -24.55 14.52
C PRO A 166 -6.32 -25.67 14.09
N ARG A 167 -6.87 -26.87 13.89
CA ARG A 167 -6.10 -28.00 13.34
C ARG A 167 -5.84 -27.73 11.85
N ASP A 168 -4.57 -27.63 11.47
CA ASP A 168 -4.18 -27.64 10.05
C ASP A 168 -4.17 -29.08 9.54
N TRP A 169 -5.10 -29.40 8.65
CA TRP A 169 -5.26 -30.75 8.08
C TRP A 169 -4.30 -31.01 6.92
N ALA A 170 -3.47 -30.03 6.52
CA ALA A 170 -2.64 -30.13 5.32
C ALA A 170 -1.59 -31.26 5.40
N GLU A 171 -1.06 -31.61 6.58
CA GLU A 171 -0.04 -32.66 6.70
C GLU A 171 -0.17 -33.51 7.98
N ARG A 172 -0.89 -34.63 7.89
CA ARG A 172 -0.72 -35.83 8.75
C ARG A 172 -0.67 -35.60 10.27
N GLY A 173 -1.33 -34.57 10.79
CA GLY A 173 -1.48 -34.34 12.22
C GLY A 173 -0.32 -33.64 12.92
N HIS A 174 0.58 -32.98 12.18
CA HIS A 174 1.61 -32.11 12.76
C HIS A 174 1.41 -30.67 12.30
N GLN A 175 1.52 -29.73 13.24
CA GLN A 175 1.37 -28.32 12.94
C GLN A 175 2.72 -27.72 12.50
N VAL A 176 2.83 -27.37 11.22
CA VAL A 176 4.06 -26.77 10.65
C VAL A 176 4.21 -25.30 11.06
N ILE A 177 3.09 -24.59 11.18
CA ILE A 177 3.03 -23.18 11.58
C ILE A 177 1.96 -23.03 12.66
N ARG A 178 2.35 -22.45 13.80
CA ARG A 178 1.42 -22.13 14.89
C ARG A 178 0.42 -21.08 14.43
N SER A 179 -0.85 -21.39 14.61
CA SER A 179 -1.98 -20.54 14.23
C SER A 179 -2.42 -19.72 15.44
N ASP A 180 -3.16 -18.65 15.16
CA ASP A 180 -3.79 -17.88 16.23
C ASP A 180 -4.94 -18.70 16.86
N LEU A 181 -5.09 -18.53 18.18
CA LEU A 181 -6.20 -19.11 18.92
C LEU A 181 -7.54 -18.55 18.41
N VAL A 182 -8.53 -19.42 18.21
CA VAL A 182 -9.90 -19.02 17.85
C VAL A 182 -10.80 -19.24 19.06
N ARG A 183 -11.64 -18.24 19.37
CA ARG A 183 -12.61 -18.35 20.47
C ARG A 183 -13.76 -19.26 20.04
N ILE A 184 -13.93 -20.38 20.75
CA ILE A 184 -15.00 -21.35 20.54
C ILE A 184 -16.23 -21.01 21.39
N SER A 185 -16.01 -20.56 22.63
CA SER A 185 -17.09 -20.13 23.53
C SER A 185 -16.66 -18.99 24.45
N GLY A 186 -17.64 -18.32 25.03
CA GLY A 186 -17.45 -17.21 25.96
C GLY A 186 -17.75 -15.84 25.34
N SER A 187 -18.43 -14.97 26.09
CA SER A 187 -18.74 -13.58 25.71
C SER A 187 -18.19 -12.58 26.71
N SER A 188 -17.69 -11.43 26.23
CA SER A 188 -17.26 -10.33 27.10
C SER A 188 -18.42 -9.41 27.52
N GLU A 189 -19.60 -9.52 26.91
CA GLU A 189 -20.76 -8.69 27.24
C GLU A 189 -21.23 -8.86 28.69
N PRO A 190 -21.37 -10.08 29.24
CA PRO A 190 -21.81 -10.28 30.63
C PRO A 190 -20.79 -9.77 31.66
N LEU A 191 -19.56 -9.47 31.24
CA LEU A 191 -18.49 -8.98 32.12
C LEU A 191 -18.51 -7.45 32.29
N LEU A 192 -19.35 -6.74 31.53
CA LEU A 192 -19.46 -5.29 31.63
C LEU A 192 -20.23 -4.90 32.90
N PRO A 193 -19.70 -3.98 33.73
CA PRO A 193 -20.47 -3.42 34.82
C PRO A 193 -21.77 -2.77 34.34
N ALA A 194 -22.82 -2.84 35.17
CA ALA A 194 -24.15 -2.31 34.83
C ALA A 194 -24.18 -0.78 34.77
N ASP A 195 -23.25 -0.12 35.46
CA ASP A 195 -23.10 1.34 35.56
C ASP A 195 -22.22 1.96 34.47
N VAL A 196 -21.65 1.14 33.56
CA VAL A 196 -20.82 1.65 32.45
C VAL A 196 -21.64 2.62 31.58
N PRO A 197 -21.18 3.87 31.39
CA PRO A 197 -21.82 4.81 30.49
C PRO A 197 -21.93 4.28 29.06
N GLU A 198 -23.03 4.61 28.37
CA GLU A 198 -23.33 4.08 27.03
C GLU A 198 -22.18 4.29 26.04
N GLN A 199 -21.57 5.48 26.05
CA GLN A 199 -20.43 5.80 25.19
C GLN A 199 -19.16 4.95 25.44
N LEU A 200 -19.07 4.27 26.59
CA LEU A 200 -17.94 3.43 26.98
C LEU A 200 -18.24 1.93 26.90
N ARG A 201 -19.50 1.52 26.75
CA ARG A 201 -19.87 0.09 26.70
C ARG A 201 -19.16 -0.62 25.55
N ASP A 202 -19.26 -0.09 24.34
CA ASP A 202 -18.63 -0.68 23.15
C ASP A 202 -17.09 -0.68 23.22
N PRO A 203 -16.42 0.46 23.55
CA PRO A 203 -14.96 0.48 23.73
C PRO A 203 -14.47 -0.50 24.80
N LEU A 204 -15.14 -0.55 25.97
CA LEU A 204 -14.75 -1.45 27.05
C LEU A 204 -14.96 -2.91 26.66
N ARG A 205 -16.08 -3.23 26.00
CA ARG A 205 -16.36 -4.58 25.49
C ARG A 205 -15.30 -5.05 24.51
N ALA A 206 -14.92 -4.20 23.56
CA ALA A 206 -13.88 -4.49 22.59
C ALA A 206 -12.50 -4.68 23.28
N HIS A 207 -12.18 -3.84 24.26
CA HIS A 207 -10.97 -3.97 25.07
C HIS A 207 -10.93 -5.29 25.83
N LEU A 208 -12.01 -5.67 26.51
CA LEU A 208 -12.09 -6.93 27.25
C LEU A 208 -11.99 -8.13 26.32
N ALA A 209 -12.69 -8.12 25.18
CA ALA A 209 -12.61 -9.19 24.19
C ALA A 209 -11.16 -9.43 23.72
N LEU A 210 -10.41 -8.35 23.44
CA LEU A 210 -9.01 -8.45 23.07
C LEU A 210 -8.12 -8.88 24.24
N SER A 211 -8.33 -8.34 25.44
CA SER A 211 -7.54 -8.67 26.62
C SER A 211 -7.71 -10.14 27.04
N LEU A 212 -8.90 -10.71 26.85
CA LEU A 212 -9.18 -12.12 27.05
C LEU A 212 -8.46 -13.00 26.02
N PHE A 213 -8.39 -12.57 24.76
CA PHE A 213 -7.59 -13.25 23.74
C PHE A 213 -6.08 -13.19 24.07
N VAL A 214 -5.58 -12.04 24.53
CA VAL A 214 -4.19 -11.88 24.97
C VAL A 214 -3.90 -12.79 26.17
N LEU A 215 -4.81 -12.87 27.14
CA LEU A 215 -4.70 -13.80 28.26
C LEU A 215 -4.64 -15.25 27.77
N ALA A 216 -5.55 -15.67 26.87
CA ALA A 216 -5.55 -17.03 26.34
C ALA A 216 -4.22 -17.37 25.64
N THR A 217 -3.68 -16.43 24.89
CA THR A 217 -2.37 -16.55 24.21
C THR A 217 -1.23 -16.66 25.23
N ASP A 218 -1.21 -15.81 26.26
CA ASP A 218 -0.20 -15.86 27.34
C ASP A 218 -0.25 -17.21 28.09
N LEU A 219 -1.44 -17.72 28.39
CA LEU A 219 -1.61 -19.03 29.05
C LEU A 219 -1.08 -20.16 28.17
N ARG A 220 -1.39 -20.17 26.87
CA ARG A 220 -0.84 -21.13 25.91
C ARG A 220 0.68 -21.06 25.89
N ASP A 221 1.24 -19.87 25.72
CA ASP A 221 2.67 -19.69 25.54
C ASP A 221 3.44 -20.09 26.81
N ARG A 222 2.90 -19.80 28.01
CA ARG A 222 3.42 -20.32 29.29
C ARG A 222 3.41 -21.84 29.34
N ALA A 223 2.29 -22.47 28.99
CA ALA A 223 2.19 -23.93 29.00
C ALA A 223 3.20 -24.59 28.04
N LEU A 224 3.39 -24.02 26.85
CA LEU A 224 4.39 -24.47 25.87
C LEU A 224 5.83 -24.30 26.37
N ASN A 225 6.08 -23.26 27.16
CA ASN A 225 7.39 -22.98 27.75
C ASN A 225 7.60 -23.67 29.10
N GLU A 226 6.66 -24.51 29.55
CA GLU A 226 6.66 -25.16 30.88
C GLU A 226 6.68 -24.16 32.05
N ASP A 227 6.21 -22.93 31.83
CA ASP A 227 6.07 -21.91 32.86
C ASP A 227 4.81 -22.13 33.71
N ALA A 228 4.89 -21.73 34.98
CA ALA A 228 3.74 -21.77 35.87
C ALA A 228 2.62 -20.83 35.37
N LEU A 229 1.39 -21.34 35.41
CA LEU A 229 0.21 -20.52 35.17
C LEU A 229 0.07 -19.47 36.30
N PRO A 230 -0.35 -18.24 35.95
CA PRO A 230 -0.52 -17.18 36.93
C PRO A 230 -1.60 -17.54 37.96
N ALA A 231 -1.31 -17.28 39.24
CA ALA A 231 -2.27 -17.41 40.33
C ALA A 231 -2.97 -16.06 40.59
N ASP A 232 -4.17 -16.12 41.18
CA ASP A 232 -4.90 -14.96 41.71
C ASP A 232 -5.22 -13.84 40.69
N LEU A 233 -5.35 -14.18 39.41
CA LEU A 233 -5.79 -13.23 38.39
C LEU A 233 -7.23 -12.79 38.58
N THR A 234 -7.48 -11.51 38.30
CA THR A 234 -8.82 -10.91 38.29
C THR A 234 -9.12 -10.22 36.97
N LEU A 235 -10.41 -9.99 36.72
CA LEU A 235 -10.86 -9.22 35.56
C LEU A 235 -10.30 -7.79 35.54
N ALA A 236 -10.07 -7.20 36.72
CA ALA A 236 -9.46 -5.87 36.84
C ALA A 236 -8.02 -5.83 36.29
N ASP A 237 -7.28 -6.94 36.37
CA ASP A 237 -5.92 -7.05 35.82
C ASP A 237 -5.90 -6.98 34.29
N LEU A 238 -7.01 -7.36 33.64
CA LEU A 238 -7.22 -7.26 32.20
C LEU A 238 -7.66 -5.86 31.74
N ALA A 239 -7.91 -4.93 32.67
CA ALA A 239 -8.45 -3.60 32.40
C ALA A 239 -7.83 -2.51 33.29
N ARG A 240 -6.52 -2.62 33.57
CA ARG A 240 -5.79 -1.62 34.37
C ARG A 240 -5.72 -0.27 33.64
N PRO A 241 -5.69 0.86 34.35
CA PRO A 241 -5.55 2.17 33.73
C PRO A 241 -4.14 2.36 33.16
N CYS A 242 -4.04 2.85 31.93
CA CYS A 242 -2.80 3.17 31.25
C CYS A 242 -2.21 4.45 31.86
N PRO A 243 -0.96 4.44 32.34
CA PRO A 243 -0.35 5.64 32.94
C PRO A 243 -0.12 6.76 31.92
N ALA A 244 -0.02 6.43 30.63
CA ALA A 244 0.26 7.40 29.57
C ALA A 244 -1.00 8.13 29.09
N CYS A 245 -2.05 7.39 28.70
CA CYS A 245 -3.26 7.98 28.12
C CYS A 245 -4.51 7.88 28.99
N GLY A 246 -4.48 7.16 30.11
CA GLY A 246 -5.67 6.94 30.97
C GLY A 246 -6.60 5.82 30.50
N GLY A 247 -6.49 5.33 29.26
CA GLY A 247 -7.31 4.22 28.74
C GLY A 247 -6.97 2.86 29.39
N TRP A 248 -7.44 1.75 28.84
CA TRP A 248 -7.16 0.44 29.42
C TRP A 248 -5.87 -0.22 28.90
N THR A 249 -5.22 -0.99 29.75
CA THR A 249 -4.10 -1.88 29.41
C THR A 249 -4.49 -3.34 29.61
N ASP A 250 -3.94 -4.22 28.76
CA ASP A 250 -4.06 -5.67 28.92
C ASP A 250 -3.16 -6.21 30.07
N ILE A 251 -3.20 -7.53 30.25
CA ILE A 251 -2.41 -8.25 31.26
C ILE A 251 -0.89 -8.06 31.07
N LEU A 252 -0.44 -7.83 29.84
CA LEU A 252 0.95 -7.59 29.47
C LEU A 252 1.33 -6.10 29.51
N GLY A 253 0.42 -5.23 29.99
CA GLY A 253 0.65 -3.80 30.13
C GLY A 253 0.56 -3.03 28.80
N ARG A 254 0.06 -3.63 27.73
CA ARG A 254 -0.08 -2.98 26.42
C ARG A 254 -1.39 -2.20 26.36
N CYS A 255 -1.32 -0.96 25.89
CA CYS A 255 -2.49 -0.09 25.71
C CYS A 255 -2.82 0.08 24.23
N GLN A 256 -4.02 -0.33 23.81
CA GLN A 256 -4.46 -0.20 22.42
C GLN A 256 -4.65 1.24 21.98
N ALA A 257 -5.11 2.13 22.87
CA ALA A 257 -5.22 3.54 22.56
C ALA A 257 -3.85 4.18 22.27
N CYS A 258 -2.84 3.88 23.10
CA CYS A 258 -1.46 4.33 22.85
C CYS A 258 -0.90 3.71 21.56
N ALA A 259 -1.15 2.43 21.29
CA ALA A 259 -0.72 1.78 20.06
C ALA A 259 -1.32 2.45 18.81
N ARG A 260 -2.65 2.70 18.80
CA ARG A 260 -3.32 3.42 17.70
C ARG A 260 -2.78 4.84 17.52
N ARG A 261 -2.56 5.55 18.63
CA ARG A 261 -2.00 6.91 18.62
C ARG A 261 -0.59 6.94 18.02
N ASN A 262 0.27 6.02 18.43
CA ASN A 262 1.62 5.89 17.89
C ASN A 262 1.61 5.50 16.41
N ALA A 263 0.73 4.57 16.01
CA ALA A 263 0.56 4.19 14.61
C ALA A 263 0.10 5.40 13.76
N ARG A 264 -0.84 6.22 14.28
CA ARG A 264 -1.27 7.44 13.61
C ARG A 264 -0.14 8.46 13.47
N ILE A 265 0.68 8.64 14.51
CA ILE A 265 1.85 9.52 14.46
C ILE A 265 2.84 9.03 13.41
N GLN A 266 3.15 7.74 13.37
CA GLN A 266 4.04 7.15 12.37
C GLN A 266 3.50 7.35 10.94
N GLN A 267 2.19 7.16 10.74
CA GLN A 267 1.55 7.42 9.44
C GLN A 267 1.71 8.88 9.01
N LEU A 268 1.49 9.82 9.93
CA LEU A 268 1.66 11.26 9.68
C LEU A 268 3.12 11.63 9.41
N ASP A 269 4.07 11.03 10.13
CA ASP A 269 5.50 11.24 9.89
C ASP A 269 5.94 10.72 8.51
N LEU A 270 5.41 9.57 8.08
CA LEU A 270 5.66 9.04 6.73
C LEU A 270 5.10 9.96 5.64
N GLU A 271 3.86 10.44 5.81
CA GLU A 271 3.25 11.35 4.83
C GLU A 271 3.97 12.71 4.80
N ARG A 272 4.37 13.25 5.97
CA ARG A 272 5.20 14.46 6.03
C ARG A 272 6.48 14.30 5.24
N ASN A 273 7.22 13.20 5.46
CA ASN A 273 8.48 12.97 4.76
C ASN A 273 8.26 12.81 3.25
N ARG A 274 7.18 12.12 2.83
CA ARG A 274 6.81 12.01 1.42
C ARG A 274 6.53 13.37 0.78
N LEU A 275 5.77 14.23 1.46
CA LEU A 275 5.44 15.57 0.96
C LEU A 275 6.69 16.48 0.89
N LEU A 276 7.57 16.39 1.89
CA LEU A 276 8.87 17.08 1.86
C LEU A 276 9.72 16.65 0.66
N SER A 277 9.82 15.35 0.40
CA SER A 277 10.55 14.83 -0.77
C SER A 277 9.94 15.35 -2.08
N LYS A 278 8.62 15.27 -2.25
CA LYS A 278 7.93 15.80 -3.43
C LYS A 278 8.16 17.30 -3.61
N ARG A 279 8.09 18.08 -2.54
CA ARG A 279 8.34 19.52 -2.60
C ARG A 279 9.77 19.81 -3.03
N ALA A 280 10.74 19.06 -2.51
CA ALA A 280 12.13 19.18 -2.93
C ALA A 280 12.31 18.80 -4.41
N GLU A 281 11.66 17.74 -4.89
CA GLU A 281 11.66 17.32 -6.30
C GLU A 281 11.11 18.42 -7.22
N GLU A 282 10.01 19.07 -6.85
CA GLU A 282 9.44 20.19 -7.64
C GLU A 282 10.40 21.38 -7.74
N LEU A 283 11.03 21.76 -6.61
CA LEU A 283 12.02 22.85 -6.59
C LEU A 283 13.30 22.49 -7.33
N GLU A 284 13.75 21.24 -7.28
CA GLU A 284 14.89 20.77 -8.04
C GLU A 284 14.59 20.77 -9.54
N GLU A 285 13.39 20.38 -9.95
CA GLU A 285 12.98 20.40 -11.35
C GLU A 285 12.83 21.84 -11.88
N GLU A 286 12.27 22.77 -11.09
CA GLU A 286 12.29 24.21 -11.39
C GLU A 286 13.72 24.69 -11.65
N HIS A 287 14.63 24.39 -10.72
CA HIS A 287 16.03 24.79 -10.82
C HIS A 287 16.69 24.19 -12.06
N ARG A 288 16.49 22.89 -12.32
CA ARG A 288 17.03 22.17 -13.48
C ARG A 288 16.56 22.78 -14.80
N MET A 289 15.28 23.17 -14.89
CA MET A 289 14.75 23.83 -16.09
C MET A 289 15.33 25.22 -16.27
N ALA A 290 15.45 26.00 -15.18
CA ALA A 290 16.08 27.32 -15.21
C ALA A 290 17.57 27.26 -15.62
N GLU A 291 18.33 26.26 -15.15
CA GLU A 291 19.75 26.05 -15.51
C GLU A 291 19.94 25.66 -16.97
N ARG A 292 18.97 24.95 -17.56
CA ARG A 292 19.03 24.53 -18.97
C ARG A 292 18.81 25.69 -19.96
N LEU A 293 18.14 26.76 -19.53
CA LEU A 293 17.78 27.90 -20.39
C LEU A 293 18.95 28.49 -21.21
N PRO A 294 20.12 28.86 -20.63
CA PRO A 294 21.22 29.41 -21.41
C PRO A 294 21.75 28.43 -22.47
N ILE A 295 21.75 27.13 -22.17
CA ILE A 295 22.19 26.09 -23.11
C ILE A 295 21.16 25.95 -24.25
N ALA A 296 19.86 25.94 -23.91
CA ALA A 296 18.78 25.87 -24.89
C ALA A 296 18.81 27.08 -25.85
N ARG A 297 19.00 28.30 -25.31
CA ARG A 297 19.14 29.54 -26.12
C ARG A 297 20.32 29.46 -27.08
N ARG A 298 21.48 28.96 -26.62
CA ARG A 298 22.65 28.78 -27.50
C ARG A 298 22.37 27.77 -28.62
N ARG A 299 21.82 26.61 -28.27
CA ARG A 299 21.47 25.56 -29.25
C ARG A 299 20.48 26.06 -30.29
N LEU A 300 19.48 26.85 -29.89
CA LEU A 300 18.51 27.46 -30.79
C LEU A 300 19.21 28.40 -31.79
N ALA A 301 20.09 29.27 -31.31
CA ALA A 301 20.85 30.19 -32.17
C ALA A 301 21.75 29.44 -33.18
N ASP A 302 22.39 28.36 -32.75
CA ASP A 302 23.21 27.51 -33.63
C ASP A 302 22.34 26.84 -34.72
N ILE A 303 21.18 26.28 -34.35
CA ILE A 303 20.23 25.67 -35.28
C ILE A 303 19.68 26.70 -36.28
N ASP A 304 19.31 27.89 -35.81
CA ASP A 304 18.81 28.97 -36.66
C ASP A 304 19.88 29.42 -37.67
N THR A 305 21.15 29.45 -37.25
CA THR A 305 22.29 29.74 -38.13
C THR A 305 22.45 28.64 -39.19
N GLU A 306 22.38 27.36 -38.81
CA GLU A 306 22.46 26.23 -39.75
C GLU A 306 21.32 26.25 -40.78
N ILE A 307 20.08 26.48 -40.33
CA ILE A 307 18.91 26.62 -41.21
C ILE A 307 19.16 27.75 -42.23
N ALA A 308 19.55 28.94 -41.75
CA ALA A 308 19.81 30.08 -42.61
C ALA A 308 20.98 29.86 -43.59
N THR A 309 21.97 29.02 -43.25
CA THR A 309 23.03 28.65 -44.21
C THR A 309 22.54 27.71 -45.31
N LEU A 310 21.71 26.71 -44.97
CA LEU A 310 21.15 25.79 -45.96
C LEU A 310 20.15 26.47 -46.88
N GLU A 311 19.31 27.36 -46.36
CA GLU A 311 18.34 28.12 -47.17
C GLU A 311 19.04 29.06 -48.15
N ARG A 312 20.14 29.72 -47.72
CA ARG A 312 20.97 30.53 -48.61
C ARG A 312 21.72 29.72 -49.67
N ALA A 313 22.13 28.49 -49.35
CA ALA A 313 22.79 27.60 -50.30
C ALA A 313 21.83 26.97 -51.32
N ALA A 314 20.53 26.98 -51.03
CA ALA A 314 19.47 26.50 -51.90
C ALA A 314 18.86 27.59 -52.81
N THR A 315 19.29 28.85 -52.65
CA THR A 315 18.88 30.01 -53.47
C THR A 315 19.96 30.32 -54.51
#